data_AF-A0A933EDK5-F1
#
_entry.id   AF-A0A933EDK5-F1
#
_cell.length_a   1.000
_cell.length_b   1.000
_cell.length_c   1.000
_cell.angle_alpha   90.00
_cell.angle_beta   90.00
_cell.angle_gamma   90.00
#
_symmetry.space_group_name_H-M   'P 1'
#
loop_
_entity.id
_entity.type
_entity.pdbx_description
1 polymer ?
#
loop_
_entity_poly.entity_id
_entity_poly.type
_entity_poly.pdbx_seq_one_letter_code
_entity_poly.pdbx_strand_id
1 'polypeptide(L)'
;MPQEREELLPSGPKPEARPKPEVGVEPAQEQGAELPAEVIREEAPFEKEAPPSPTPVWPAPSTLLPVKDKETVAIENILADDLEETFGKMPPELQAKFKQKGEEVAGKIRTMMRQARVKAKGILQLIRDWLRMIPGVNRFFLEQESKIKTDKILAYAEKEKSEDG
;
A
#
# COMPACT_ATOMS: atom_id res chain seq x y z
N MET A 1 -30.74 -2.69 -61.87
CA MET A 1 -32.11 -2.84 -61.33
C MET A 1 -32.56 -4.25 -61.68
N PRO A 2 -33.37 -4.96 -60.90
CA PRO A 2 -33.82 -4.77 -59.50
C PRO A 2 -33.77 -6.12 -58.70
N GLN A 3 -33.70 -6.10 -57.37
CA GLN A 3 -34.77 -6.38 -56.38
C GLN A 3 -35.33 -7.82 -56.34
N GLU A 4 -35.28 -8.40 -55.14
CA GLU A 4 -36.45 -8.79 -54.32
C GLU A 4 -35.89 -8.99 -52.89
N ARG A 5 -36.30 -8.23 -51.85
CA ARG A 5 -37.60 -8.23 -51.14
C ARG A 5 -38.02 -9.67 -50.84
N GLU A 6 -38.30 -10.11 -49.63
CA GLU A 6 -39.02 -9.55 -48.49
C GLU A 6 -38.69 -10.56 -47.36
N GLU A 7 -38.61 -10.22 -46.09
CA GLU A 7 -39.76 -10.23 -45.18
C GLU A 7 -39.25 -9.71 -43.83
N LEU A 8 -39.71 -8.54 -43.44
CA LEU A 8 -40.74 -8.39 -42.41
C LEU A 8 -40.20 -8.57 -40.98
N LEU A 9 -39.71 -7.44 -40.48
CA LEU A 9 -40.00 -7.02 -39.11
C LEU A 9 -41.53 -7.06 -38.89
N PRO A 10 -41.97 -7.36 -37.66
CA PRO A 10 -42.91 -6.41 -37.09
C PRO A 10 -42.50 -5.97 -35.67
N SER A 11 -42.36 -4.66 -35.55
CA SER A 11 -43.05 -3.84 -34.56
C SER A 11 -43.24 -4.40 -33.15
N GLY A 12 -42.43 -3.86 -32.26
CA GLY A 12 -42.82 -3.57 -30.88
C GLY A 12 -42.07 -2.34 -30.40
N PRO A 13 -42.59 -1.12 -30.63
CA PRO A 13 -42.07 0.07 -29.95
C PRO A 13 -42.52 0.05 -28.49
N LYS A 14 -41.84 0.86 -27.65
CA LYS A 14 -42.33 1.45 -26.37
C LYS A 14 -41.94 0.66 -25.10
N PRO A 15 -41.69 1.34 -23.95
CA PRO A 15 -41.10 2.67 -23.73
C PRO A 15 -39.95 2.65 -22.68
N GLU A 16 -39.09 3.66 -22.73
CA GLU A 16 -38.70 4.50 -21.58
C GLU A 16 -38.36 3.81 -20.23
N ALA A 17 -37.06 3.67 -19.95
CA ALA A 17 -36.54 3.64 -18.58
C ALA A 17 -35.22 4.42 -18.45
N ARG A 18 -35.24 5.64 -18.97
CA ARG A 18 -34.48 6.81 -18.50
C ARG A 18 -35.24 8.00 -19.09
N PRO A 19 -35.87 8.84 -18.26
CA PRO A 19 -35.17 9.76 -17.34
C PRO A 19 -35.84 9.69 -15.94
N LYS A 20 -35.44 10.32 -14.85
CA LYS A 20 -34.78 11.61 -14.56
C LYS A 20 -34.44 11.53 -13.06
N PRO A 21 -33.32 12.10 -12.60
CA PRO A 21 -33.20 12.52 -11.21
C PRO A 21 -34.10 13.76 -11.05
N GLU A 22 -35.12 13.66 -10.22
CA GLU A 22 -35.94 14.78 -9.75
C GLU A 22 -35.79 14.73 -8.23
N VAL A 23 -34.88 15.50 -7.63
CA VAL A 23 -34.87 16.96 -7.43
C VAL A 23 -36.11 17.45 -6.69
N GLY A 24 -35.84 18.19 -5.61
CA GLY A 24 -36.74 18.55 -4.53
C GLY A 24 -35.88 18.93 -3.32
N VAL A 25 -34.90 19.84 -3.44
CA VAL A 25 -35.01 21.32 -3.24
C VAL A 25 -35.94 21.64 -2.06
N GLU A 26 -35.59 22.40 -1.02
CA GLU A 26 -34.55 23.40 -0.66
C GLU A 26 -34.84 23.77 0.84
N PRO A 27 -34.21 24.76 1.55
CA PRO A 27 -33.04 25.59 1.23
C PRO A 27 -32.04 25.84 2.39
N ALA A 28 -30.96 26.59 2.06
CA ALA A 28 -30.28 27.65 2.84
C ALA A 28 -29.48 27.26 4.11
N GLN A 29 -28.22 27.68 4.35
CA GLN A 29 -27.39 28.81 3.90
C GLN A 29 -25.90 28.45 4.14
N GLU A 30 -25.00 28.60 3.17
CA GLU A 30 -24.16 29.78 2.87
C GLU A 30 -23.02 30.04 3.88
N GLN A 31 -21.79 29.86 3.38
CA GLN A 31 -20.55 30.64 3.62
C GLN A 31 -19.38 29.73 3.16
N GLY A 32 -18.61 30.00 2.11
CA GLY A 32 -18.23 31.27 1.51
C GLY A 32 -16.72 31.49 1.73
N ALA A 33 -15.99 31.69 0.63
CA ALA A 33 -14.59 32.14 0.50
C ALA A 33 -13.46 31.08 0.45
N GLU A 34 -13.26 30.56 -0.76
CA GLU A 34 -12.08 30.70 -1.62
C GLU A 34 -10.70 31.11 -1.01
N LEU A 35 -9.70 30.31 -1.44
CA LEU A 35 -8.24 30.40 -1.44
C LEU A 35 -7.69 31.81 -1.86
N PRO A 36 -6.43 32.25 -1.58
CA PRO A 36 -5.20 31.56 -1.99
C PRO A 36 -3.90 31.86 -1.19
N ALA A 37 -2.78 31.44 -1.80
CA ALA A 37 -1.38 31.38 -1.40
C ALA A 37 -0.66 32.70 -1.04
N GLU A 38 0.65 32.54 -0.75
CA GLU A 38 1.77 33.52 -0.74
C GLU A 38 2.26 33.87 0.69
N VAL A 39 3.34 33.21 1.16
CA VAL A 39 4.73 33.72 1.14
C VAL A 39 4.82 35.14 1.66
N ILE A 40 5.52 35.35 2.78
CA ILE A 40 6.62 36.31 2.93
C ILE A 40 7.30 36.05 4.29
N ARG A 41 8.62 35.85 4.21
CA ARG A 41 9.58 35.97 5.32
C ARG A 41 9.63 37.42 5.81
N GLU A 42 9.66 37.64 7.12
CA GLU A 42 10.34 38.79 7.74
C GLU A 42 10.65 38.38 9.19
N GLU A 43 11.86 37.90 9.46
CA GLU A 43 12.92 38.65 10.15
C GLU A 43 12.58 39.03 11.61
N ALA A 44 13.37 38.45 12.53
CA ALA A 44 13.58 38.90 13.91
C ALA A 44 14.07 40.37 13.93
N PRO A 45 14.25 41.08 15.08
CA PRO A 45 14.38 40.58 16.45
C PRO A 45 13.74 41.47 17.55
N PHE A 46 13.47 40.92 18.73
CA PHE A 46 13.55 41.72 19.96
C PHE A 46 14.19 40.93 21.09
N GLU A 47 15.46 41.23 21.28
CA GLU A 47 16.26 40.99 22.45
C GLU A 47 15.56 41.54 23.70
N LYS A 48 15.25 40.64 24.64
CA LYS A 48 15.25 40.97 26.07
C LYS A 48 15.83 39.79 26.82
N GLU A 49 17.12 39.92 27.08
CA GLU A 49 17.89 39.17 28.04
C GLU A 49 17.20 39.20 29.41
N ALA A 50 16.91 38.02 29.96
CA ALA A 50 16.60 37.80 31.36
C ALA A 50 17.28 36.48 31.79
N PRO A 51 17.87 36.42 32.99
CA PRO A 51 18.84 35.40 33.37
C PRO A 51 18.25 33.97 33.43
N PRO A 52 19.08 32.93 33.20
CA PRO A 52 18.62 31.55 33.14
C PRO A 52 18.19 31.08 34.54
N SER A 53 16.90 30.82 34.70
CA SER A 53 16.42 29.98 35.78
C SER A 53 16.83 28.53 35.46
N PRO A 54 17.48 27.79 36.38
CA PRO A 54 17.82 26.39 36.13
C PRO A 54 16.54 25.56 36.15
N THR A 55 15.93 25.36 34.98
CA THR A 55 14.93 24.32 34.82
C THR A 55 15.60 22.95 34.94
N PRO A 56 15.07 22.03 35.76
CA PRO A 56 15.55 20.66 35.76
C PRO A 56 15.32 20.08 34.38
N VAL A 57 16.42 19.79 33.67
CA VAL A 57 16.40 19.02 32.44
C VAL A 57 15.97 17.60 32.78
N TRP A 58 14.66 17.34 32.71
CA TRP A 58 14.22 15.96 32.62
C TRP A 58 14.76 15.39 31.31
N PRO A 59 15.43 14.22 31.33
CA PRO A 59 15.83 13.58 30.09
C PRO A 59 14.55 13.28 29.31
N ALA A 60 14.37 13.96 28.19
CA ALA A 60 13.38 13.56 27.20
C ALA A 60 13.68 12.10 26.85
N PRO A 61 12.71 11.17 26.93
CA PRO A 61 12.92 9.84 26.40
C PRO A 61 13.24 10.01 24.92
N SER A 62 14.44 9.60 24.50
CA SER A 62 14.74 9.49 23.08
C SER A 62 13.69 8.59 22.48
N THR A 63 12.76 9.18 21.72
CA THR A 63 11.92 8.43 20.80
C THR A 63 12.88 7.86 19.78
N LEU A 64 13.39 6.66 20.07
CA LEU A 64 14.12 5.82 19.13
C LEU A 64 13.13 5.54 18.01
N LEU A 65 13.15 6.41 16.99
CA LEU A 65 12.53 6.10 15.71
C LEU A 65 13.08 4.73 15.32
N PRO A 66 12.23 3.73 15.05
CA PRO A 66 12.74 2.44 14.59
C PRO A 66 13.45 2.73 13.28
N VAL A 67 14.79 2.74 13.31
CA VAL A 67 15.63 2.75 12.12
C VAL A 67 15.23 1.48 11.41
N LYS A 68 14.35 1.61 10.41
CA LYS A 68 13.86 0.48 9.63
C LYS A 68 15.10 -0.16 9.00
N ASP A 69 15.51 -1.32 9.51
CA ASP A 69 16.73 -1.99 9.07
C ASP A 69 16.70 -2.12 7.54
N LYS A 70 17.85 -1.85 6.91
CA LYS A 70 18.01 -1.95 5.45
C LYS A 70 17.58 -3.33 4.95
N GLU A 71 17.85 -4.38 5.74
CA GLU A 71 17.37 -5.75 5.52
C GLU A 71 15.84 -5.84 5.42
N THR A 72 15.11 -5.18 6.32
CA THR A 72 13.64 -5.23 6.33
C THR A 72 13.10 -4.57 5.07
N VAL A 73 13.63 -3.40 4.71
CA VAL A 73 13.23 -2.67 3.50
C VAL A 73 13.55 -3.48 2.24
N ALA A 74 14.68 -4.19 2.20
CA ALA A 74 15.02 -5.07 1.09
C ALA A 74 14.02 -6.24 0.96
N ILE A 75 13.67 -6.89 2.09
CA ILE A 75 12.67 -7.97 2.11
C ILE A 75 11.30 -7.45 1.67
N GLU A 76 10.88 -6.27 2.16
CA GLU A 76 9.62 -5.64 1.76
C GLU A 76 9.57 -5.37 0.26
N ASN A 77 10.65 -4.86 -0.33
CA ASN A 77 10.74 -4.67 -1.77
C ASN A 77 10.65 -6.00 -2.53
N ILE A 78 11.35 -7.06 -2.10
CA ILE A 78 11.26 -8.39 -2.73
C ILE A 78 9.84 -8.97 -2.62
N LEU A 79 9.17 -8.74 -1.49
CA LEU A 79 7.79 -9.17 -1.29
C LEU A 79 6.81 -8.38 -2.15
N ALA A 80 7.02 -7.07 -2.34
CA ALA A 80 6.17 -6.21 -3.16
C ALA A 80 6.41 -6.36 -4.67
N ASP A 81 7.60 -6.80 -5.08
CA ASP A 81 7.99 -7.08 -6.47
C ASP A 81 6.94 -7.96 -7.18
N ASP A 82 6.59 -7.65 -8.43
CA ASP A 82 5.58 -8.38 -9.23
C ASP A 82 4.13 -8.42 -8.67
N LEU A 83 3.87 -7.82 -7.49
CA LEU A 83 2.52 -7.77 -6.92
C LEU A 83 1.74 -6.50 -7.25
N GLU A 84 2.36 -5.50 -7.89
CA GLU A 84 1.72 -4.21 -8.15
C GLU A 84 0.45 -4.33 -9.02
N GLU A 85 0.49 -5.16 -10.07
CA GLU A 85 -0.68 -5.39 -10.94
C GLU A 85 -1.82 -6.09 -10.17
N THR A 86 -1.46 -7.09 -9.36
CA THR A 86 -2.43 -7.86 -8.57
C THR A 86 -3.02 -6.99 -7.45
N PHE A 87 -2.19 -6.14 -6.84
CA PHE A 87 -2.56 -5.20 -5.80
C PHE A 87 -3.50 -4.11 -6.33
N GLY A 88 -3.23 -3.57 -7.52
CA GLY A 88 -4.09 -2.58 -8.19
C GLY A 88 -5.48 -3.10 -8.53
N LYS A 89 -5.64 -4.43 -8.70
CA LYS A 89 -6.92 -5.09 -8.95
C LYS A 89 -7.73 -5.36 -7.66
N MET A 90 -7.13 -5.22 -6.47
CA MET A 90 -7.80 -5.45 -5.18
C MET A 90 -8.55 -4.20 -4.68
N PRO A 91 -9.63 -4.37 -3.89
CA PRO A 91 -10.32 -3.25 -3.25
C PRO A 91 -9.46 -2.62 -2.13
N PRO A 92 -9.63 -1.31 -1.83
CA PRO A 92 -8.75 -0.55 -0.94
C PRO A 92 -8.72 -1.08 0.51
N GLU A 93 -9.81 -1.66 1.01
CA GLU A 93 -9.84 -2.31 2.33
C GLU A 93 -8.91 -3.54 2.40
N LEU A 94 -8.90 -4.35 1.33
CA LEU A 94 -8.06 -5.55 1.24
C LEU A 94 -6.60 -5.17 1.03
N GLN A 95 -6.35 -4.13 0.23
CA GLN A 95 -5.03 -3.54 0.04
C GLN A 95 -4.39 -3.11 1.36
N ALA A 96 -5.15 -2.43 2.24
CA ALA A 96 -4.66 -2.00 3.55
C ALA A 96 -4.29 -3.20 4.45
N LYS A 97 -5.16 -4.21 4.53
CA LYS A 97 -4.88 -5.46 5.26
C LYS A 97 -3.69 -6.21 4.68
N PHE A 98 -3.59 -6.27 3.36
CA PHE A 98 -2.52 -6.96 2.65
C PHE A 98 -1.16 -6.30 2.93
N LYS A 99 -1.09 -4.96 2.89
CA LYS A 99 0.11 -4.17 3.25
C LYS A 99 0.52 -4.40 4.71
N GLN A 100 -0.42 -4.28 5.64
CA GLN A 100 -0.14 -4.50 7.07
C GLN A 100 0.43 -5.91 7.31
N LYS A 101 -0.16 -6.92 6.68
CA LYS A 101 0.36 -8.29 6.77
C LYS A 101 1.70 -8.47 6.05
N GLY A 102 1.95 -7.75 4.97
CA GLY A 102 3.24 -7.75 4.28
C GLY A 102 4.37 -7.29 5.19
N GLU A 103 4.14 -6.22 5.96
CA GLU A 103 5.11 -5.70 6.95
C GLU A 103 5.37 -6.74 8.07
N GLU A 104 4.31 -7.38 8.59
CA GLU A 104 4.43 -8.44 9.60
C GLU A 104 5.23 -9.65 9.08
N VAL A 105 4.94 -10.07 7.85
CA VAL A 105 5.62 -11.18 7.18
C VAL A 105 7.09 -10.85 6.93
N ALA A 106 7.39 -9.64 6.47
CA ALA A 106 8.76 -9.16 6.27
C ALA A 106 9.56 -9.19 7.57
N GLY A 107 9.00 -8.68 8.68
CA GLY A 107 9.66 -8.72 9.99
C GLY A 107 9.92 -10.14 10.49
N LYS A 108 9.01 -11.06 10.22
CA LYS A 108 9.16 -12.48 10.58
C LYS A 108 10.22 -13.18 9.75
N ILE A 109 10.28 -12.89 8.45
CA ILE A 109 11.31 -13.39 7.54
C ILE A 109 12.69 -12.87 7.95
N ARG A 110 12.82 -11.56 8.23
CA ARG A 110 14.06 -10.96 8.75
C ARG A 110 14.56 -11.70 9.99
N THR A 111 13.65 -11.95 10.94
CA THR A 111 13.97 -12.71 12.15
C THR A 111 14.44 -14.13 11.83
N MET A 112 13.82 -14.81 10.86
CA MET A 112 14.23 -16.14 10.41
C MET A 112 15.58 -16.15 9.68
N MET A 113 15.92 -15.07 8.96
CA MET A 113 17.21 -14.94 8.26
C MET A 113 18.37 -14.77 9.25
N ARG A 114 18.15 -14.05 10.36
CA ARG A 114 19.14 -13.90 11.44
C ARG A 114 19.36 -15.19 12.25
N GLN A 115 18.52 -16.21 12.08
CA GLN A 115 18.74 -17.51 12.72
C GLN A 115 19.84 -18.28 11.99
N ALA A 116 20.68 -19.00 12.75
CA ALA A 116 21.78 -19.80 12.21
C ALA A 116 21.36 -20.88 11.19
N ARG A 117 20.06 -21.24 11.14
CA ARG A 117 19.46 -22.15 10.15
C ARG A 117 18.22 -21.53 9.54
N VAL A 118 18.40 -20.81 8.44
CA VAL A 118 17.29 -20.26 7.65
C VAL A 118 16.45 -21.42 7.10
N LYS A 119 15.17 -21.48 7.48
CA LYS A 119 14.25 -22.52 7.02
C LYS A 119 13.52 -22.04 5.77
N ALA A 120 14.03 -22.38 4.59
CA ALA A 120 13.37 -22.10 3.30
C ALA A 120 11.90 -22.52 3.28
N LYS A 121 11.57 -23.70 3.83
CA LYS A 121 10.19 -24.18 3.98
C LYS A 121 9.32 -23.28 4.86
N GLY A 122 9.89 -22.61 5.86
CA GLY A 122 9.17 -21.69 6.74
C GLY A 122 8.84 -20.39 6.01
N ILE A 123 9.81 -19.82 5.30
CA ILE A 123 9.66 -18.60 4.50
C ILE A 123 8.63 -18.83 3.38
N LEU A 124 8.76 -19.93 2.64
CA LEU A 124 7.82 -20.28 1.57
C LEU A 124 6.39 -20.37 2.09
N GLN A 125 6.18 -21.03 3.23
CA GLN A 125 4.84 -21.13 3.81
C GLN A 125 4.28 -19.77 4.25
N LEU A 126 5.12 -18.91 4.84
CA LEU A 126 4.74 -17.54 5.22
C LEU A 126 4.30 -16.71 4.03
N ILE A 127 5.09 -16.73 2.96
CA ILE A 127 4.80 -15.97 1.73
C ILE A 127 3.56 -16.55 1.05
N ARG A 128 3.43 -17.87 0.98
CA ARG A 128 2.25 -18.52 0.41
C ARG A 128 0.99 -18.16 1.19
N ASP A 129 1.03 -18.20 2.52
CA ASP A 129 -0.12 -17.88 3.36
C ASP A 129 -0.53 -16.40 3.22
N TRP A 130 0.47 -15.52 3.11
CA TRP A 130 0.26 -14.10 2.82
C TRP A 130 -0.40 -13.88 1.45
N LEU A 131 0.15 -14.47 0.38
CA LEU A 131 -0.39 -14.33 -0.97
C LEU A 131 -1.80 -14.92 -1.12
N ARG A 132 -2.16 -15.91 -0.30
CA ARG A 132 -3.53 -16.49 -0.27
C ARG A 132 -4.61 -15.50 0.16
N MET A 133 -4.26 -14.37 0.78
CA MET A 133 -5.23 -13.33 1.09
C MET A 133 -5.75 -12.61 -0.15
N ILE A 134 -5.05 -12.72 -1.27
CA ILE A 134 -5.47 -12.11 -2.52
C ILE A 134 -6.62 -12.94 -3.11
N PRO A 135 -7.83 -12.38 -3.27
CA PRO A 135 -8.90 -13.09 -3.95
C PRO A 135 -8.63 -13.15 -5.46
N GLY A 136 -8.91 -14.30 -6.09
CA GLY A 136 -8.85 -14.44 -7.55
C GLY A 136 -7.48 -14.79 -8.16
N VAL A 137 -6.46 -15.04 -7.34
CA VAL A 137 -5.15 -15.52 -7.84
C VAL A 137 -5.14 -17.04 -8.06
N ASN A 138 -4.45 -17.46 -9.11
CA ASN A 138 -4.35 -18.86 -9.47
C ASN A 138 -3.43 -19.63 -8.49
N ARG A 139 -3.72 -20.91 -8.25
CA ARG A 139 -2.89 -21.76 -7.36
C ARG A 139 -1.44 -21.85 -7.83
N PHE A 140 -1.22 -21.90 -9.14
CA PHE A 140 0.12 -21.93 -9.72
C PHE A 140 0.88 -20.62 -9.47
N PHE A 141 0.20 -19.48 -9.54
CA PHE A 141 0.79 -18.17 -9.22
C PHE A 141 1.27 -18.14 -7.77
N LEU A 142 0.41 -18.52 -6.81
CA LEU A 142 0.77 -18.60 -5.40
C LEU A 142 2.02 -19.47 -5.16
N GLU A 143 2.14 -20.59 -5.86
CA GLU A 143 3.29 -21.49 -5.71
C GLU A 143 4.56 -20.94 -6.34
N GLN A 144 4.48 -20.39 -7.56
CA GLN A 144 5.62 -19.82 -8.26
C GLN A 144 6.12 -18.57 -7.54
N GLU A 145 5.23 -17.64 -7.20
CA GLU A 145 5.58 -16.41 -6.52
C GLU A 145 6.19 -16.66 -5.15
N SER A 146 5.60 -17.57 -4.37
CA SER A 146 6.19 -17.93 -3.07
C SER A 146 7.57 -18.57 -3.21
N LYS A 147 7.81 -19.39 -4.24
CA LYS A 147 9.13 -19.96 -4.54
C LYS A 147 10.13 -18.89 -4.96
N ILE A 148 9.80 -18.07 -5.97
CA ILE A 148 10.66 -17.02 -6.52
C ILE A 148 11.05 -16.03 -5.42
N LYS A 149 10.10 -15.56 -4.63
CA LYS A 149 10.36 -14.64 -3.51
C LYS A 149 11.22 -15.28 -2.43
N THR A 150 10.94 -16.53 -2.07
CA THR A 150 11.77 -17.27 -1.10
C THR A 150 13.21 -17.39 -1.60
N ASP A 151 13.40 -17.72 -2.87
CA ASP A 151 14.72 -17.87 -3.48
C ASP A 151 15.50 -16.54 -3.46
N LYS A 152 14.86 -15.45 -3.90
CA LYS A 152 15.43 -14.08 -3.83
C LYS A 152 15.83 -13.69 -2.41
N ILE A 153 14.99 -14.00 -1.42
CA ILE A 153 15.26 -13.71 0.00
C ILE A 153 16.45 -14.54 0.51
N LEU A 154 16.53 -15.82 0.15
CA LEU A 154 17.65 -16.68 0.53
C LEU A 154 18.96 -16.21 -0.10
N ALA A 155 18.94 -15.86 -1.39
CA ALA A 155 20.09 -15.30 -2.09
C ALA A 155 20.56 -13.99 -1.44
N TYR A 156 19.61 -13.11 -1.07
CA TYR A 156 19.92 -11.89 -0.32
C TYR A 156 20.55 -12.20 1.04
N ALA A 157 19.99 -13.17 1.79
CA ALA A 157 20.51 -13.59 3.09
C ALA A 157 21.95 -14.13 3.02
N GLU A 158 22.25 -14.92 1.99
CA GLU A 158 23.59 -15.50 1.77
C GLU A 158 24.62 -14.42 1.42
N LYS A 159 24.21 -13.42 0.63
CA LYS A 159 25.06 -12.28 0.28
C LYS A 159 25.37 -11.41 1.52
N GLU A 160 24.38 -11.01 2.29
CA GLU A 160 24.59 -10.20 3.51
C GLU A 160 25.51 -10.90 4.51
N LYS A 161 25.37 -12.23 4.66
CA LYS A 161 26.23 -13.02 5.55
C LYS A 161 27.69 -13.10 5.06
N SER A 162 27.91 -12.97 3.75
CA SER A 162 29.25 -13.02 3.15
C SER A 162 29.96 -11.66 3.22
N GLU A 163 29.23 -10.56 3.33
CA GLU A 163 29.82 -9.21 3.45
C GLU A 163 30.09 -8.77 4.90
N ASP A 164 29.44 -9.41 5.89
CA ASP A 164 29.65 -9.17 7.33
C ASP A 164 30.72 -10.09 7.97
N GLY A 165 31.29 -11.03 7.19
CA GLY A 165 32.19 -12.10 7.66
C GLY A 165 33.69 -11.84 7.48
#